data_AF-A0A7C3NA54-F1
#
_entry.id   AF-A0A7C3NA54-F1
#
_cell.length_a   1.000
_cell.length_b   1.000
_cell.length_c   1.000
_cell.angle_alpha   90.00
_cell.angle_beta   90.00
_cell.angle_gamma   90.00
#
_symmetry.space_group_name_H-M   'P 1'
#
loop_
_entity.id
_entity.type
_entity.pdbx_description
1 polymer ?
#
loop_
_entity_poly.entity_id
_entity_poly.type
_entity_poly.pdbx_seq_one_letter_code
_entity_poly.pdbx_strand_id
1 'polypeptide(L)'
;MDWRKRIVQDQGIHFGKPVIKGTRVTVSALVSAIASGDPIKQVAEDYGVNVDDVHAALKFAVAHTERVFNSLLHEPIPKVVGKFGQNQVNGVLRLLRQRGGNLEHKLREALQVLSEIKRGGLKSARQKFGHDILREVLLVAAELSERFGEMMEPSVTSERRRG
;
A
#
# COMPACT_ATOMS: atom_id res chain seq x y z
N MET A 1 -9.23 17.17 0.35
CA MET A 1 -7.77 17.25 0.52
C MET A 1 -7.08 16.42 -0.56
N ASP A 2 -6.17 17.04 -1.30
CA ASP A 2 -5.35 16.41 -2.34
C ASP A 2 -4.02 15.94 -1.74
N TRP A 3 -3.81 14.61 -1.67
CA TRP A 3 -2.60 14.02 -1.09
C TRP A 3 -1.34 14.34 -1.89
N ARG A 4 -1.49 14.70 -3.18
CA ARG A 4 -0.36 15.00 -4.09
C ARG A 4 0.46 16.21 -3.65
N LYS A 5 -0.08 17.06 -2.77
CA LYS A 5 0.64 18.21 -2.21
C LYS A 5 1.53 17.83 -1.02
N ARG A 6 1.28 16.68 -0.40
CA ARG A 6 1.91 16.22 0.86
C ARG A 6 2.82 15.02 0.69
N ILE A 7 2.65 14.22 -0.35
CA ILE A 7 3.47 13.04 -0.62
C ILE A 7 4.36 13.30 -1.82
N VAL A 8 5.66 13.05 -1.66
CA VAL A 8 6.66 13.15 -2.72
C VAL A 8 7.20 11.77 -3.03
N GLN A 9 7.45 11.54 -4.31
CA GLN A 9 8.12 10.36 -4.83
C GLN A 9 9.30 10.85 -5.66
N ASP A 10 10.51 10.67 -5.12
CA ASP A 10 11.73 11.12 -5.76
C ASP A 10 12.76 9.99 -5.67
N GLN A 11 13.35 9.61 -6.79
CA GLN A 11 14.37 8.56 -6.85
C GLN A 11 15.62 8.91 -6.04
N GLY A 12 15.94 10.21 -5.91
CA GLY A 12 17.03 10.70 -5.07
C GLY A 12 16.75 10.65 -3.57
N ILE A 13 15.50 10.31 -3.16
CA ILE A 13 15.07 10.26 -1.76
C ILE A 13 14.53 8.86 -1.46
N HIS A 14 15.18 8.12 -0.56
CA HIS A 14 14.70 6.80 -0.10
C HIS A 14 14.42 5.80 -1.25
N PHE A 15 15.23 5.83 -2.31
CA PHE A 15 15.11 4.89 -3.44
C PHE A 15 13.73 4.96 -4.14
N GLY A 16 13.12 6.14 -4.25
CA GLY A 16 11.84 6.33 -4.92
C GLY A 16 10.61 5.95 -4.09
N LYS A 17 10.78 5.62 -2.80
CA LYS A 17 9.66 5.34 -1.89
C LYS A 17 8.82 6.60 -1.64
N PRO A 18 7.49 6.49 -1.54
CA PRO A 18 6.63 7.61 -1.19
C PRO A 18 6.87 8.05 0.26
N VAL A 19 7.22 9.33 0.44
CA VAL A 19 7.49 9.96 1.73
C VAL A 19 6.65 11.21 1.94
N ILE A 20 6.46 11.61 3.20
CA ILE A 20 5.86 12.91 3.52
C ILE A 20 6.84 14.02 3.13
N LYS A 21 6.34 15.02 2.40
CA LYS A 21 7.11 16.15 1.86
C LYS A 21 7.89 16.86 2.97
N GLY A 22 9.19 17.05 2.76
CA GLY A 22 10.07 17.71 3.73
C GLY A 22 10.53 16.80 4.87
N THR A 23 10.24 15.51 4.82
CA THR A 23 10.64 14.52 5.83
C THR A 23 11.24 13.27 5.19
N ARG A 24 11.73 12.35 6.03
CA ARG A 24 12.11 10.98 5.63
C ARG A 24 11.07 9.94 6.03
N VAL A 25 9.91 10.37 6.53
CA VAL A 25 8.86 9.48 7.01
C VAL A 25 8.14 8.87 5.80
N THR A 26 8.16 7.55 5.69
CA THR A 26 7.53 6.82 4.59
C THR A 26 6.02 6.69 4.79
N VAL A 27 5.28 6.62 3.68
CA VAL A 27 3.85 6.30 3.73
C VAL A 27 3.60 4.93 4.37
N SER A 28 4.44 3.95 4.05
CA SER A 28 4.37 2.59 4.61
C SER A 28 4.48 2.57 6.14
N ALA A 29 5.39 3.36 6.74
CA ALA A 29 5.56 3.42 8.18
C ALA A 29 4.29 3.95 8.87
N LEU A 30 3.75 5.05 8.38
CA LEU A 30 2.52 5.64 8.91
C LEU A 30 1.33 4.67 8.79
N VAL A 31 1.16 4.05 7.61
CA VAL A 31 0.05 3.11 7.38
C VAL A 31 0.21 1.83 8.21
N SER A 32 1.44 1.38 8.45
CA SER A 32 1.71 0.21 9.30
C SER A 32 1.37 0.48 10.76
N ALA A 33 1.72 1.66 11.30
CA ALA A 33 1.35 2.06 12.66
C ALA A 33 -0.18 2.09 12.83
N ILE A 34 -0.90 2.67 11.85
CA ILE A 34 -2.37 2.65 11.83
C ILE A 34 -2.92 1.21 11.76
N ALA A 35 -2.29 0.33 10.98
CA ALA A 35 -2.68 -1.07 10.88
C ALA A 35 -2.46 -1.83 12.20
N SER A 36 -1.47 -1.44 13.00
CA SER A 36 -1.22 -1.96 14.35
C SER A 36 -2.27 -1.52 15.38
N GLY A 37 -3.11 -0.55 15.03
CA GLY A 37 -4.21 -0.07 15.86
C GLY A 37 -4.00 1.33 16.43
N ASP A 38 -2.85 1.95 16.15
CA ASP A 38 -2.50 3.25 16.72
C ASP A 38 -3.45 4.36 16.23
N PRO A 39 -3.90 5.28 17.11
CA PRO A 39 -4.70 6.41 16.70
C PRO A 39 -3.92 7.36 15.79
N ILE A 40 -4.59 7.94 14.79
CA ILE A 40 -3.98 8.90 13.83
C ILE A 40 -3.21 10.02 14.53
N LYS A 41 -3.74 10.56 15.64
CA LYS A 41 -3.07 11.64 16.38
C LYS A 41 -1.77 11.17 17.02
N GLN A 42 -1.76 9.96 17.58
CA GLN A 42 -0.56 9.36 18.18
C GLN A 42 0.49 9.10 17.10
N VAL A 43 0.09 8.51 15.98
CA VAL A 43 1.00 8.28 14.84
C VAL A 43 1.58 9.59 14.31
N ALA A 44 0.79 10.66 14.25
CA ALA A 44 1.29 11.96 13.83
C ALA A 44 2.38 12.49 14.79
N GLU A 45 2.15 12.37 16.09
CA GLU A 45 3.08 12.77 17.15
C GLU A 45 4.37 11.93 17.12
N ASP A 46 4.25 10.60 17.10
CA ASP A 46 5.39 9.67 17.16
C ASP A 46 6.35 9.84 15.98
N TYR A 47 5.82 10.17 14.81
CA TYR A 47 6.61 10.37 13.59
C TYR A 47 6.96 11.84 13.32
N GLY A 48 6.55 12.77 14.18
CA GLY A 48 6.82 14.20 14.03
C GLY A 48 6.21 14.83 12.77
N VAL A 49 5.02 14.37 12.37
CA VAL A 49 4.28 14.87 11.19
C VAL A 49 2.91 15.41 11.58
N ASN A 50 2.22 16.08 10.65
CA ASN A 50 0.87 16.56 10.95
C ASN A 50 -0.17 15.45 10.77
N VAL A 51 -1.30 15.57 11.47
CA VAL A 51 -2.47 14.68 11.30
C VAL A 51 -2.92 14.60 9.83
N ASP A 52 -2.86 15.72 9.10
CA ASP A 52 -3.19 15.75 7.68
C ASP A 52 -2.19 14.96 6.81
N ASP A 53 -0.93 14.84 7.22
CA ASP A 53 0.07 14.03 6.53
C ASP A 53 -0.24 12.55 6.70
N VAL A 54 -0.67 12.13 7.89
CA VAL A 54 -1.16 10.76 8.14
C VAL A 54 -2.41 10.47 7.30
N HIS A 55 -3.36 11.41 7.23
CA HIS A 55 -4.52 11.27 6.35
C HIS A 55 -4.15 11.22 4.87
N ALA A 56 -3.14 11.97 4.44
CA ALA A 56 -2.64 11.93 3.07
C ALA A 56 -1.99 10.58 2.76
N ALA A 57 -1.16 10.05 3.68
CA ALA A 57 -0.53 8.74 3.58
C ALA A 57 -1.57 7.63 3.41
N LEU A 58 -2.61 7.62 4.25
CA LEU A 58 -3.73 6.67 4.14
C LEU A 58 -4.43 6.76 2.77
N LYS A 59 -4.74 7.98 2.31
CA LYS A 59 -5.41 8.17 1.00
C LYS A 59 -4.56 7.69 -0.17
N PHE A 60 -3.26 7.95 -0.15
CA PHE A 60 -2.33 7.46 -1.15
C PHE A 60 -2.29 5.94 -1.16
N ALA A 61 -2.06 5.32 -0.01
CA ALA A 61 -1.92 3.87 0.10
C ALA A 61 -3.19 3.15 -0.34
N VAL A 62 -4.36 3.64 0.09
CA VAL A 62 -5.67 3.11 -0.31
C VAL A 62 -5.89 3.22 -1.81
N ALA A 63 -5.64 4.39 -2.41
CA ALA A 63 -5.81 4.59 -3.84
C ALA A 63 -4.85 3.74 -4.68
N HIS A 64 -3.59 3.62 -4.25
CA HIS A 64 -2.60 2.79 -4.91
C HIS A 64 -2.98 1.30 -4.85
N THR A 65 -3.39 0.82 -3.66
CA THR A 65 -3.83 -0.57 -3.45
C THR A 65 -5.05 -0.92 -4.29
N GLU A 66 -6.04 -0.04 -4.32
CA GLU A 66 -7.24 -0.21 -5.14
C GLU A 66 -6.89 -0.33 -6.63
N ARG A 67 -5.90 0.44 -7.11
CA ARG A 67 -5.43 0.34 -8.49
C ARG A 67 -4.81 -1.03 -8.78
N VAL A 68 -3.98 -1.55 -7.88
CA VAL A 68 -3.38 -2.89 -8.01
C VAL A 68 -4.46 -3.97 -8.01
N PHE A 69 -5.39 -3.93 -7.05
CA PHE A 69 -6.43 -4.97 -6.91
C PHE A 69 -7.41 -4.98 -8.08
N ASN A 70 -7.83 -3.81 -8.57
CA ASN A 70 -8.67 -3.74 -9.77
C ASN A 70 -7.95 -4.32 -11.00
N SER A 71 -6.66 -4.03 -11.20
CA SER A 71 -5.90 -4.68 -12.27
C SER A 71 -5.79 -6.20 -12.08
N LEU A 72 -5.58 -6.69 -10.86
CA LEU A 72 -5.55 -8.14 -10.58
C LEU A 72 -6.89 -8.85 -10.86
N LEU A 73 -8.01 -8.16 -10.72
CA LEU A 73 -9.35 -8.72 -10.99
C LEU A 73 -9.72 -8.72 -12.48
N HIS A 74 -9.11 -7.85 -13.28
CA HIS A 74 -9.61 -7.55 -14.63
C HIS A 74 -8.56 -7.70 -15.73
N GLU A 75 -7.31 -8.00 -15.37
CA GLU A 75 -6.20 -8.09 -16.32
C GLU A 75 -5.36 -9.35 -16.06
N PRO A 76 -4.75 -9.92 -17.12
CA PRO A 76 -3.86 -11.07 -16.96
C PRO A 76 -2.61 -10.68 -16.15
N ILE A 77 -2.15 -11.59 -15.28
CA ILE A 77 -1.02 -11.36 -14.36
C ILE A 77 0.22 -10.75 -15.04
N PRO A 78 0.68 -11.18 -16.23
CA PRO A 78 1.84 -10.56 -16.90
C PRO A 78 1.66 -9.06 -17.15
N LYS A 79 0.44 -8.63 -17.52
CA LYS A 79 0.12 -7.22 -17.73
C LYS A 79 0.12 -6.44 -16.42
N VAL A 80 -0.36 -7.04 -15.34
CA VAL A 80 -0.32 -6.44 -14.01
C VAL A 80 1.14 -6.30 -13.54
N VAL A 81 1.95 -7.35 -13.69
CA VAL A 81 3.39 -7.29 -13.40
C VAL A 81 4.08 -6.18 -14.19
N GLY A 82 3.76 -5.99 -15.48
CA GLY A 82 4.30 -4.89 -16.27
C GLY A 82 3.89 -3.48 -15.77
N LYS A 83 2.74 -3.36 -15.09
CA LYS A 83 2.22 -2.08 -14.57
C LYS A 83 2.71 -1.71 -13.17
N PHE A 84 3.01 -2.71 -12.34
CA PHE A 84 3.28 -2.53 -10.90
C PHE A 84 4.59 -3.19 -10.46
N GLY A 85 5.27 -3.93 -11.32
CA GLY A 85 6.46 -4.68 -10.96
C GLY A 85 6.16 -6.03 -10.30
N GLN A 86 7.06 -6.99 -10.53
CA GLN A 86 6.91 -8.38 -10.11
C GLN A 86 6.80 -8.53 -8.59
N ASN A 87 7.61 -7.77 -7.84
CA ASN A 87 7.68 -7.89 -6.39
C ASN A 87 6.44 -7.33 -5.68
N GLN A 88 5.86 -6.24 -6.19
CA GLN A 88 4.58 -5.72 -5.69
C GLN A 88 3.47 -6.75 -5.86
N VAL A 89 3.35 -7.33 -7.06
CA VAL A 89 2.34 -8.35 -7.37
C VAL A 89 2.55 -9.60 -6.52
N ASN A 90 3.78 -10.08 -6.38
CA ASN A 90 4.10 -11.24 -5.55
C ASN A 90 3.78 -11.03 -4.07
N GLY A 91 4.06 -9.84 -3.54
CA GLY A 91 3.72 -9.47 -2.16
C GLY A 91 2.22 -9.59 -1.90
N VAL A 92 1.40 -8.99 -2.76
CA VAL A 92 -0.07 -9.09 -2.69
C VAL A 92 -0.55 -10.53 -2.78
N LEU A 93 -0.08 -11.26 -3.79
CA LEU A 93 -0.49 -12.66 -3.98
C LEU A 93 -0.06 -13.55 -2.82
N ARG A 94 1.07 -13.26 -2.17
CA ARG A 94 1.52 -13.98 -0.97
C ARG A 94 0.57 -13.73 0.19
N LEU A 95 0.25 -12.49 0.49
CA LEU A 95 -0.66 -12.13 1.60
C LEU A 95 -2.05 -12.74 1.40
N LEU A 96 -2.60 -12.62 0.19
CA LEU A 96 -3.94 -13.14 -0.10
C LEU A 96 -4.00 -14.67 -0.17
N ARG A 97 -2.87 -15.35 -0.44
CA ARG A 97 -2.79 -16.83 -0.40
C ARG A 97 -2.66 -17.41 1.00
N GLN A 98 -2.22 -16.64 1.99
CA GLN A 98 -2.10 -17.11 3.38
C GLN A 98 -3.47 -17.35 4.05
N ARG A 99 -4.55 -16.86 3.45
CA ARG A 99 -5.93 -17.17 3.85
C ARG A 99 -6.49 -18.31 2.98
N GLY A 100 -7.36 -19.17 3.53
CA GLY A 100 -8.13 -20.12 2.71
C GLY A 100 -9.09 -19.41 1.74
N GLY A 101 -9.60 -20.11 0.72
CA GLY A 101 -10.62 -19.56 -0.21
C GLY A 101 -10.09 -18.86 -1.47
N ASN A 102 -11.00 -18.48 -2.36
CA ASN A 102 -10.72 -17.94 -3.69
C ASN A 102 -10.10 -16.53 -3.63
N LEU A 103 -9.01 -16.33 -4.37
CA LEU A 103 -8.31 -15.04 -4.53
C LEU A 103 -9.25 -13.92 -5.00
N GLU A 104 -10.14 -14.22 -5.95
CA GLU A 104 -11.07 -13.22 -6.49
C GLU A 104 -12.01 -12.68 -5.39
N HIS A 105 -12.55 -13.57 -4.56
CA HIS A 105 -13.42 -13.19 -3.47
C HIS A 105 -12.70 -12.28 -2.47
N LYS A 106 -11.46 -12.61 -2.11
CA LYS A 106 -10.64 -11.80 -1.20
C LYS A 106 -10.31 -10.43 -1.77
N LEU A 107 -9.95 -10.36 -3.05
CA LEU A 107 -9.71 -9.09 -3.73
C LEU A 107 -10.97 -8.21 -3.72
N ARG A 108 -12.15 -8.80 -3.97
CA ARG A 108 -13.44 -8.08 -3.92
C ARG A 108 -13.77 -7.60 -2.50
N GLU A 109 -13.60 -8.43 -1.48
CA GLU A 109 -13.80 -8.05 -0.08
C GLU A 109 -12.87 -6.89 0.30
N ALA A 110 -11.58 -7.00 -0.04
CA ALA A 110 -10.61 -5.95 0.25
C ALA A 110 -10.94 -4.63 -0.48
N LEU A 111 -11.43 -4.68 -1.72
CA LEU A 111 -11.91 -3.48 -2.43
C LEU A 111 -13.12 -2.83 -1.75
N GLN A 112 -14.01 -3.61 -1.12
CA GLN A 112 -15.11 -3.05 -0.33
C GLN A 112 -14.59 -2.33 0.92
N VAL A 113 -13.59 -2.90 1.60
CA VAL A 113 -12.91 -2.26 2.74
C VAL A 113 -12.26 -0.94 2.31
N LEU A 114 -11.49 -0.94 1.22
CA LEU A 114 -10.84 0.27 0.68
C LEU A 114 -11.87 1.34 0.31
N SER A 115 -12.99 0.93 -0.30
CA SER A 115 -14.10 1.83 -0.64
C SER A 115 -14.74 2.45 0.60
N GLU A 116 -14.90 1.67 1.67
CA GLU A 116 -15.44 2.15 2.94
C GLU A 116 -14.45 3.11 3.64
N ILE A 117 -13.14 2.83 3.62
CA ILE A 117 -12.13 3.76 4.14
C ILE A 117 -12.21 5.11 3.41
N LYS A 118 -12.38 5.12 2.08
CA LYS A 118 -12.50 6.37 1.31
C LYS A 118 -13.77 7.16 1.64
N ARG A 119 -14.89 6.46 1.88
CA ARG A 119 -16.21 7.08 2.07
C ARG A 119 -16.49 7.47 3.52
N GLY A 120 -16.25 6.55 4.45
CA GLY A 120 -16.59 6.67 5.87
C GLY A 120 -15.39 6.66 6.83
N GLY A 121 -14.17 6.49 6.31
CA GLY A 121 -12.95 6.47 7.12
C GLY A 121 -12.74 5.16 7.88
N LEU A 122 -11.65 5.11 8.65
CA LEU A 122 -11.21 3.91 9.38
C LEU A 122 -12.24 3.39 10.39
N LYS A 123 -12.94 4.30 11.08
CA LYS A 123 -13.97 3.92 12.07
C LYS A 123 -15.14 3.20 11.41
N SER A 124 -15.63 3.70 10.27
CA SER A 124 -16.71 3.07 9.50
C SER A 124 -16.27 1.69 8.97
N ALA A 125 -15.07 1.62 8.37
CA ALA A 125 -14.52 0.37 7.87
C ALA A 125 -14.36 -0.68 8.99
N ARG A 126 -13.86 -0.28 10.16
CA ARG A 126 -13.71 -1.16 11.33
C ARG A 126 -15.06 -1.69 11.82
N GLN A 127 -16.06 -0.82 11.89
CA GLN A 127 -17.41 -1.20 12.33
C GLN A 127 -18.06 -2.20 11.36
N LYS A 128 -17.84 -2.03 10.06
CA LYS A 128 -18.50 -2.83 9.02
C LYS A 128 -17.81 -4.16 8.72
N PHE A 129 -16.48 -4.19 8.72
CA PHE A 129 -15.69 -5.36 8.30
C PHE A 129 -14.91 -6.02 9.45
N GLY A 130 -14.93 -5.43 10.65
CA GLY A 130 -14.17 -5.91 11.79
C GLY A 130 -12.71 -5.49 11.77
N HIS A 131 -12.03 -5.77 12.89
CA HIS A 131 -10.66 -5.34 13.12
C HIS A 131 -9.65 -6.07 12.22
N ASP A 132 -9.77 -7.39 12.12
CA ASP A 132 -8.74 -8.22 11.48
C ASP A 132 -8.65 -8.01 9.97
N ILE A 133 -9.80 -7.95 9.29
CA ILE A 133 -9.86 -7.70 7.85
C ILE A 133 -9.36 -6.28 7.53
N LEU A 134 -9.78 -5.28 8.32
CA LEU A 134 -9.27 -3.92 8.15
C LEU A 134 -7.76 -3.85 8.33
N ARG A 135 -7.23 -4.46 9.39
CA ARG A 135 -5.79 -4.53 9.66
C ARG A 135 -5.05 -5.17 8.50
N GLU A 136 -5.50 -6.32 8.02
CA GLU A 136 -4.89 -7.02 6.90
C GLU A 136 -4.83 -6.14 5.64
N VAL A 137 -5.94 -5.51 5.27
CA VAL A 137 -6.01 -4.63 4.10
C VAL A 137 -5.04 -3.45 4.24
N LEU A 138 -4.92 -2.87 5.43
CA LEU A 138 -3.97 -1.78 5.69
C LEU A 138 -2.51 -2.25 5.64
N LEU A 139 -2.19 -3.46 6.13
CA LEU A 139 -0.85 -4.03 6.01
C LEU A 139 -0.48 -4.28 4.54
N VAL A 140 -1.41 -4.78 3.73
CA VAL A 140 -1.20 -4.94 2.28
C VAL A 140 -0.95 -3.56 1.64
N ALA A 141 -1.72 -2.55 2.03
CA ALA A 141 -1.57 -1.19 1.52
C ALA A 141 -0.22 -0.56 1.91
N ALA A 142 0.28 -0.84 3.11
CA ALA A 142 1.61 -0.44 3.54
C ALA A 142 2.71 -1.13 2.72
N GLU A 143 2.63 -2.46 2.53
CA GLU A 143 3.62 -3.23 1.75
C GLU A 143 3.66 -2.76 0.29
N LEU A 144 2.50 -2.51 -0.32
CA LEU A 144 2.43 -1.97 -1.68
C LEU A 144 3.02 -0.56 -1.78
N SER A 145 2.88 0.26 -0.74
CA SER A 145 3.49 1.59 -0.72
C SER A 145 5.01 1.52 -0.57
N GLU A 146 5.54 0.54 0.18
CA GLU A 146 6.97 0.35 0.42
C GLU A 146 7.72 -0.09 -0.86
N ARG A 147 7.12 -0.99 -1.63
CA ARG A 147 7.75 -1.59 -2.82
C ARG A 147 7.62 -0.74 -4.10
N PHE A 148 7.11 0.48 -4.00
CA PHE A 148 6.87 1.37 -5.14
C PHE A 148 8.16 1.74 -5.90
N GLY A 149 9.31 1.77 -5.21
CA GLY A 149 10.62 2.13 -5.78
C GLY A 149 11.29 1.05 -6.64
N GLU A 150 10.83 -0.21 -6.58
CA GLU A 150 11.50 -1.34 -7.24
C GLU A 150 11.24 -1.43 -8.76
N MET A 151 10.53 -0.46 -9.35
CA MET A 151 10.20 -0.45 -10.79
C MET A 151 11.40 -0.21 -11.71
N MET A 152 12.58 0.18 -11.19
CA MET A 152 13.75 0.53 -12.00
C MET A 152 15.09 -0.02 -11.48
N GLU A 153 15.12 -1.14 -10.75
CA GLU A 153 16.38 -1.91 -10.77
C GLU A 153 16.41 -2.68 -12.09
N PRO A 154 17.33 -2.37 -13.04
CA PRO A 154 17.62 -3.30 -14.10
C PRO A 154 18.04 -4.59 -13.41
N SER A 155 17.34 -5.68 -13.72
CA SER A 155 17.66 -7.02 -13.26
C SER A 155 19.16 -7.24 -13.36
N VAL A 156 19.89 -7.19 -12.25
CA VAL A 156 21.22 -7.78 -12.14
C VAL A 156 21.00 -9.29 -12.07
N THR A 157 20.50 -9.85 -13.17
CA THR A 157 20.81 -11.23 -13.54
C THR A 157 22.22 -11.14 -14.07
N SER A 158 23.20 -11.07 -13.15
CA SER A 158 24.59 -11.30 -13.49
C SER A 158 24.63 -12.65 -14.17
N GLU A 159 24.91 -12.60 -15.45
CA GLU A 159 25.20 -13.69 -16.35
C GLU A 159 26.46 -14.42 -15.85
N ARG A 160 26.32 -15.17 -14.75
CA ARG A 160 27.18 -16.32 -14.50
C ARG A 160 26.57 -17.48 -15.26
N ARG A 161 27.04 -17.68 -16.49
CA ARG A 161 27.58 -18.96 -16.97
C ARG A 161 27.83 -18.94 -18.47
N ARG A 162 29.12 -19.14 -18.79
CA ARG A 162 29.68 -19.96 -19.88
C ARG A 162 29.79 -19.29 -21.25
N GLY A 163 31.04 -19.22 -21.72
CA GLY A 163 31.41 -18.98 -23.11
C GLY A 163 32.68 -18.18 -23.21
#